data_AF-A0A925WL35-F1
#
_entry.id   AF-A0A925WL35-F1
#
_cell.length_a   1.000
_cell.length_b   1.000
_cell.length_c   1.000
_cell.angle_alpha   90.00
_cell.angle_beta   90.00
_cell.angle_gamma   90.00
#
_symmetry.space_group_name_H-M   'P 1'
#
loop_
_entity.id
_entity.type
_entity.pdbx_description
1 polymer ?
#
loop_
_entity_poly.entity_id
_entity_poly.type
_entity_poly.pdbx_seq_one_letter_code
_entity_poly.pdbx_strand_id
1 'polypeptide(L)'
;MRQWLTRCDHHNRIVNIKTHPSSRAVENPILEVAILNVRDGTGEAFESAFREASSIIASMPGYQSHELRRCIEAPNRYLLLVHWDRLEDHTVGFRQSAGYQRWRELLHHFYDPFPTVEHYGVSLLTNVAARTN
;
A
#
# COMPACT_ATOMS: atom_id res chain seq x y z
N MET A 1 -2.95 -61.25 27.19
CA MET A 1 -4.00 -61.26 28.24
C MET A 1 -4.24 -59.79 28.61
N ARG A 2 -5.27 -59.09 28.07
CA ARG A 2 -6.66 -58.95 28.60
C ARG A 2 -6.64 -58.76 30.12
N GLN A 3 -7.13 -57.68 30.72
CA GLN A 3 -8.52 -57.14 30.77
C GLN A 3 -8.43 -55.63 31.13
N TRP A 4 -9.11 -54.63 30.55
CA TRP A 4 -10.55 -54.30 30.41
C TRP A 4 -11.36 -54.34 31.71
N LEU A 5 -11.65 -53.16 32.28
CA LEU A 5 -12.95 -52.87 32.90
C LEU A 5 -13.50 -51.55 32.34
N THR A 6 -14.72 -51.68 31.83
CA THR A 6 -15.56 -50.72 31.12
C THR A 6 -16.37 -49.90 32.12
N ARG A 7 -16.59 -48.61 31.83
CA ARG A 7 -17.93 -48.01 31.96
C ARG A 7 -18.08 -46.85 30.98
N CYS A 8 -19.01 -47.04 30.06
CA CYS A 8 -19.64 -45.99 29.29
C CYS A 8 -20.65 -45.27 30.17
N ASP A 9 -20.69 -43.95 30.12
CA ASP A 9 -21.94 -43.22 30.22
C ASP A 9 -22.07 -42.27 29.03
N HIS A 10 -23.30 -42.11 28.63
CA HIS A 10 -23.75 -41.85 27.28
C HIS A 10 -24.38 -40.45 27.24
N HIS A 11 -24.17 -39.73 26.13
CA HIS A 11 -24.80 -38.45 25.73
C HIS A 11 -24.25 -37.17 26.36
N ASN A 12 -24.04 -36.07 25.63
CA ASN A 12 -23.97 -35.78 24.20
C ASN A 12 -23.46 -34.33 24.09
N ARG A 13 -22.45 -34.10 23.24
CA ARG A 13 -22.07 -32.81 22.63
C ARG A 13 -21.72 -31.64 23.58
N ILE A 14 -20.43 -31.57 23.89
CA ILE A 14 -19.71 -30.30 23.78
C ILE A 14 -19.97 -29.79 22.36
N VAL A 15 -20.75 -28.72 22.21
CA VAL A 15 -20.70 -27.90 21.00
C VAL A 15 -19.31 -27.30 20.98
N ASN A 16 -18.38 -27.98 20.30
CA ASN A 16 -17.19 -27.34 19.80
C ASN A 16 -17.69 -26.24 18.86
N ILE A 17 -17.73 -25.01 19.37
CA ILE A 17 -17.79 -23.82 18.55
C ILE A 17 -16.54 -23.93 17.69
N LYS A 18 -16.70 -24.48 16.48
CA LYS A 18 -15.79 -24.20 15.40
C LYS A 18 -15.90 -22.69 15.23
N THR A 19 -15.01 -21.95 15.86
CA THR A 19 -14.67 -20.62 15.38
C THR A 19 -14.21 -20.87 13.95
N HIS A 20 -15.13 -20.71 13.01
CA HIS A 20 -14.76 -20.63 11.61
C HIS A 20 -13.70 -19.53 11.54
N PRO A 21 -12.53 -19.79 10.92
CA PRO A 21 -11.64 -18.70 10.62
C PRO A 21 -12.48 -17.70 9.84
N SER A 22 -12.67 -16.55 10.48
CA SER A 22 -13.22 -15.33 9.92
C SER A 22 -12.85 -15.29 8.44
N SER A 23 -13.87 -15.17 7.59
CA SER A 23 -13.69 -14.67 6.23
C SER A 23 -12.60 -13.60 6.30
N ARG A 24 -11.43 -13.82 5.68
CA ARG A 24 -10.37 -12.81 5.65
C ARG A 24 -11.09 -11.52 5.29
N ALA A 25 -11.18 -10.59 6.24
CA ALA A 25 -11.39 -9.21 5.90
C ALA A 25 -10.19 -8.93 5.00
N VAL A 26 -10.41 -8.95 3.70
CA VAL A 26 -9.45 -8.38 2.78
C VAL A 26 -9.48 -6.93 3.19
N GLU A 27 -8.50 -6.52 3.98
CA GLU A 27 -8.30 -5.11 4.22
C GLU A 27 -8.20 -4.48 2.84
N ASN A 28 -9.09 -3.52 2.62
CA ASN A 28 -9.29 -2.96 1.31
C ASN A 28 -8.01 -2.23 0.90
N PRO A 29 -7.49 -2.45 -0.32
CA PRO A 29 -6.30 -1.77 -0.78
C PRO A 29 -6.49 -0.26 -0.69
N ILE A 30 -5.43 0.43 -0.30
CA ILE A 30 -5.42 1.87 -0.06
C ILE A 30 -4.62 2.58 -1.15
N LEU A 31 -5.05 3.81 -1.45
CA LEU A 31 -4.34 4.72 -2.34
C LEU A 31 -3.59 5.76 -1.51
N GLU A 32 -2.27 5.72 -1.56
CA GLU A 32 -1.41 6.84 -1.16
C GLU A 32 -1.45 7.92 -2.24
N VAL A 33 -1.66 9.17 -1.83
CA VAL A 33 -1.56 10.35 -2.70
C VAL A 33 -0.56 11.32 -2.09
N ALA A 34 0.39 11.76 -2.90
CA ALA A 34 1.34 12.79 -2.51
C ALA A 34 1.45 13.88 -3.57
N ILE A 35 1.31 15.14 -3.16
CA ILE A 35 1.62 16.30 -4.00
C ILE A 35 3.09 16.64 -3.79
N LEU A 36 3.89 16.46 -4.84
CA LEU A 36 5.32 16.71 -4.84
C LEU A 36 5.58 18.05 -5.53
N ASN A 37 5.88 19.09 -4.75
CA ASN A 37 6.39 20.35 -5.31
C ASN A 37 7.91 20.24 -5.40
N VAL A 38 8.42 20.29 -6.64
CA VAL A 38 9.83 20.16 -6.97
C VAL A 38 10.45 21.55 -7.17
N ARG A 39 11.70 21.73 -6.76
CA ARG A 39 12.43 22.99 -6.92
C ARG A 39 12.54 23.37 -8.40
N ASP A 40 12.42 24.67 -8.67
CA ASP A 40 12.51 25.22 -10.01
C ASP A 40 13.80 24.78 -10.72
N GLY A 41 13.68 24.38 -11.99
CA GLY A 41 14.81 23.95 -12.82
C GLY A 41 15.33 22.54 -12.53
N THR A 42 14.75 21.80 -11.57
CA THR A 42 15.23 20.44 -11.21
C THR A 42 14.33 19.29 -11.69
N GLY A 43 13.26 19.59 -12.43
CA GLY A 43 12.24 18.61 -12.83
C GLY A 43 12.77 17.39 -13.59
N GLU A 44 13.63 17.58 -14.60
CA GLU A 44 14.19 16.45 -15.38
C GLU A 44 15.09 15.55 -14.52
N ALA A 45 15.90 16.16 -13.64
CA ALA A 45 16.74 15.43 -12.71
C ALA A 45 15.89 14.66 -11.69
N PHE A 46 14.82 15.27 -11.18
CA PHE A 46 13.83 14.61 -10.33
C PHE A 46 13.18 13.42 -11.04
N GLU A 47 12.73 13.57 -12.29
CA GLU A 47 12.12 12.47 -13.06
C GLU A 47 13.11 11.32 -13.29
N SER A 48 14.39 11.64 -13.49
CA SER A 48 15.44 10.62 -13.61
C SER A 48 15.73 9.90 -12.30
N ALA A 49 15.85 10.63 -11.18
CA ALA A 49 16.02 10.06 -9.85
C ALA A 49 14.79 9.23 -9.45
N PHE A 50 13.59 9.66 -9.84
CA PHE A 50 12.36 8.94 -9.56
C PHE A 50 12.33 7.60 -10.29
N ARG A 51 12.80 7.51 -11.55
CA ARG A 51 12.91 6.21 -12.25
C ARG A 51 13.80 5.21 -11.50
N GLU A 52 14.88 5.67 -10.87
CA GLU A 52 15.70 4.81 -10.00
C GLU A 52 14.91 4.41 -8.73
N ALA A 53 14.30 5.39 -8.07
CA ALA A 53 13.54 5.20 -6.83
C ALA A 53 12.29 4.31 -7.02
N SER A 54 11.69 4.29 -8.22
CA SER A 54 10.56 3.44 -8.58
C SER A 54 10.84 1.96 -8.31
N SER A 55 12.07 1.51 -8.53
CA SER A 55 12.46 0.11 -8.26
C SER A 55 12.44 -0.22 -6.77
N ILE A 56 12.74 0.77 -5.91
CA ILE A 56 12.79 0.61 -4.45
C ILE A 56 11.38 0.39 -3.92
N ILE A 57 10.46 1.32 -4.22
CA ILE A 57 9.08 1.22 -3.73
C ILE A 57 8.37 -0.01 -4.31
N ALA A 58 8.65 -0.36 -5.58
CA ALA A 58 8.08 -1.54 -6.22
C ALA A 58 8.54 -2.88 -5.63
N SER A 59 9.66 -2.88 -4.89
CA SER A 59 10.18 -4.08 -4.21
C SER A 59 9.57 -4.31 -2.83
N MET A 60 8.78 -3.36 -2.31
CA MET A 60 8.26 -3.43 -0.95
C MET A 60 7.12 -4.45 -0.82
N PRO A 61 7.06 -5.21 0.29
CA PRO A 61 5.88 -6.00 0.61
C PRO A 61 4.62 -5.12 0.64
N GLY A 62 3.53 -5.63 0.08
CA GLY A 62 2.25 -4.91 0.00
C GLY A 62 2.17 -3.84 -1.08
N TYR A 63 3.24 -3.56 -1.84
CA TYR A 63 3.17 -2.68 -3.00
C TYR A 63 2.38 -3.34 -4.14
N GLN A 64 1.50 -2.57 -4.79
CA GLN A 64 0.75 -3.02 -5.97
C GLN A 64 1.16 -2.27 -7.24
N SER A 65 1.11 -0.93 -7.22
CA SER A 65 1.41 -0.09 -8.39
C SER A 65 1.71 1.34 -7.97
N HIS A 66 2.37 2.11 -8.84
CA HIS A 66 2.44 3.56 -8.70
C HIS A 66 2.31 4.28 -10.05
N GLU A 67 1.88 5.53 -9.98
CA GLU A 67 1.89 6.48 -11.09
C GLU A 67 2.48 7.81 -10.63
N LEU A 68 3.32 8.40 -11.47
CA LEU A 68 3.80 9.77 -11.30
C LEU A 68 3.26 10.62 -12.44
N ARG A 69 2.47 11.65 -12.12
CA ARG A 69 1.87 12.54 -13.11
C ARG A 69 2.39 13.96 -12.91
N ARG A 70 2.80 14.62 -13.99
CA ARG A 70 3.15 16.04 -13.97
C ARG A 70 1.87 16.88 -14.07
N CYS A 71 1.75 17.91 -13.24
CA CYS A 71 0.66 18.87 -13.33
C CYS A 71 0.82 19.73 -14.59
N ILE A 72 -0.28 19.98 -15.30
CA ILE A 72 -0.29 20.77 -16.54
C ILE A 72 -0.20 22.27 -16.21
N GLU A 73 -0.91 22.69 -15.16
CA GLU A 73 -1.03 24.08 -14.72
C GLU A 73 0.19 24.56 -13.91
N ALA A 74 0.92 23.64 -13.29
CA ALA A 74 2.10 23.93 -12.47
C ALA A 74 3.24 22.97 -12.86
N PRO A 75 4.15 23.37 -13.77
CA PRO A 75 5.17 22.48 -14.33
C PRO A 75 6.14 21.86 -13.31
N ASN A 76 6.27 22.43 -12.11
CA ASN A 76 7.12 21.91 -11.05
C ASN A 76 6.34 21.13 -9.99
N ARG A 77 5.06 20.83 -10.23
CA ARG A 77 4.23 20.01 -9.35
C ARG A 77 3.96 18.66 -9.98
N TYR A 78 4.09 17.61 -9.17
CA TYR A 78 3.77 16.25 -9.54
C TYR A 78 2.76 15.66 -8.56
N LEU A 79 1.95 14.73 -9.06
CA LEU A 79 1.06 13.88 -8.28
C LEU A 79 1.63 12.46 -8.30
N LEU A 80 2.00 11.95 -7.13
CA LEU A 80 2.35 10.55 -6.94
C LEU A 80 1.14 9.80 -6.39
N LEU A 81 0.76 8.72 -7.06
CA LEU A 81 -0.28 7.78 -6.66
C LEU A 81 0.37 6.43 -6.41
N VAL A 82 0.21 5.84 -5.23
CA VAL A 82 0.73 4.50 -4.92
C VAL A 82 -0.36 3.63 -4.33
N HIS A 83 -0.58 2.45 -4.91
CA HIS A 83 -1.52 1.48 -4.38
C HIS A 83 -0.78 0.49 -3.48
N TRP A 84 -1.30 0.31 -2.27
CA TRP A 84 -0.80 -0.61 -1.26
C TRP A 84 -1.91 -1.58 -0.84
N ASP A 85 -1.52 -2.79 -0.44
CA ASP A 85 -2.42 -3.77 0.18
C ASP A 85 -2.98 -3.22 1.49
N ARG A 86 -2.14 -2.61 2.35
CA ARG A 86 -2.52 -2.08 3.67
C ARG A 86 -1.89 -0.73 3.96
N LEU A 87 -2.48 0.02 4.88
CA LEU A 87 -1.91 1.29 5.37
C LEU A 87 -0.55 1.07 6.03
N GLU A 88 -0.38 -0.03 6.76
CA GLU A 88 0.87 -0.34 7.46
C GLU A 88 2.01 -0.70 6.51
N ASP A 89 1.71 -1.27 5.33
CA ASP A 89 2.73 -1.61 4.34
C ASP A 89 3.48 -0.35 3.86
N HIS A 90 2.76 0.76 3.71
CA HIS A 90 3.37 2.07 3.50
C HIS A 90 3.94 2.65 4.81
N THR A 91 3.09 2.93 5.79
CA THR A 91 3.41 3.82 6.93
C THR A 91 4.40 3.23 7.93
N VAL A 92 4.49 1.89 7.98
CA VAL A 92 5.43 1.16 8.83
C VAL A 92 6.44 0.44 7.95
N GLY A 93 5.97 -0.45 7.06
CA GLY A 93 6.81 -1.30 6.22
C GLY A 93 7.80 -0.49 5.39
N PHE A 94 7.30 0.34 4.48
CA PHE A 94 8.16 1.19 3.66
C PHE A 94 8.85 2.26 4.49
N ARG A 95 8.11 3.09 5.22
CA ARG A 95 8.64 4.29 5.90
C ARG A 95 9.69 4.01 6.98
N GLN A 96 9.81 2.78 7.49
CA GLN A 96 10.86 2.38 8.44
C GLN A 96 11.94 1.49 7.81
N SER A 97 11.83 1.16 6.52
CA SER A 97 12.79 0.30 5.82
C SER A 97 14.09 1.01 5.46
N ALA A 98 15.13 0.21 5.16
CA ALA A 98 16.33 0.69 4.50
C ALA A 98 16.05 1.26 3.10
N GLY A 99 15.05 0.70 2.40
CA GLY A 99 14.59 1.21 1.11
C GLY A 99 14.13 2.67 1.20
N TYR A 100 13.39 3.03 2.26
CA TYR A 100 12.99 4.41 2.46
C TYR A 100 14.18 5.34 2.72
N GLN A 101 15.25 4.91 3.38
CA GLN A 101 16.44 5.75 3.52
C GLN A 101 17.05 6.08 2.15
N ARG A 102 17.19 5.08 1.28
CA ARG A 102 17.67 5.31 -0.08
C ARG A 102 16.72 6.17 -0.91
N TRP A 103 15.40 5.97 -0.77
CA TRP A 103 14.38 6.83 -1.39
C TRP A 103 14.55 8.30 -0.97
N ARG A 104 14.77 8.55 0.32
CA ARG A 104 14.98 9.92 0.84
C ARG A 104 16.21 10.56 0.24
N GLU A 105 17.33 9.85 0.20
CA GLU A 105 18.58 10.35 -0.39
C GLU A 105 18.38 10.75 -1.85
N LEU A 106 17.70 9.90 -2.61
CA LEU A 106 17.43 10.13 -4.02
C LEU A 106 16.48 11.30 -4.27
N LEU A 107 15.48 11.51 -3.40
CA LEU A 107 14.35 12.37 -3.77
C LEU A 107 14.12 13.60 -2.87
N HIS A 108 14.43 13.55 -1.59
CA HIS A 108 13.99 14.61 -0.65
C HIS A 108 14.58 15.99 -0.97
N HIS A 109 15.77 16.05 -1.55
CA HIS A 109 16.42 17.32 -1.87
C HIS A 109 15.74 18.08 -3.01
N PHE A 110 14.91 17.41 -3.83
CA PHE A 110 14.10 18.06 -4.85
C PHE A 110 12.90 18.82 -4.30
N TYR A 111 12.47 18.55 -3.07
CA TYR A 111 11.19 19.07 -2.58
C TYR A 111 11.30 20.48 -1.97
N ASP A 112 10.33 21.32 -2.33
CA ASP A 112 10.08 22.62 -1.71
C ASP A 112 8.63 23.10 -1.99
N PRO A 113 7.72 23.12 -0.99
CA PRO A 113 7.87 22.61 0.37
C PRO A 113 7.91 21.07 0.43
N PHE A 114 8.13 20.51 1.63
CA PHE A 114 8.05 19.07 1.84
C PHE A 114 6.63 18.53 1.53
N PRO A 115 6.49 17.35 0.91
CA PRO A 115 5.18 16.84 0.48
C PRO A 115 4.23 16.54 1.64
N THR A 116 2.95 16.81 1.41
CA THR A 116 1.86 16.21 2.18
C THR A 116 1.53 14.84 1.57
N VAL A 117 1.39 13.82 2.42
CA VAL A 117 1.04 12.45 2.04
C VAL A 117 -0.25 12.06 2.74
N GLU A 118 -1.23 11.60 1.97
CA GLU A 118 -2.56 11.18 2.45
C GLU A 118 -2.92 9.80 1.93
N HIS A 119 -3.84 9.11 2.60
CA HIS A 119 -4.27 7.76 2.27
C HIS A 119 -5.78 7.69 2.13
N TYR A 120 -6.25 7.04 1.08
CA TYR A 120 -7.67 6.90 0.76
C TYR A 120 -8.01 5.42 0.65
N GLY A 121 -9.21 5.06 1.12
CA GLY A 121 -9.73 3.70 0.93
C GLY A 121 -10.16 3.43 -0.52
N VAL A 122 -10.81 2.29 -0.72
CA VAL A 122 -11.41 1.94 -2.02
C VAL A 122 -12.34 3.03 -2.54
N SER A 123 -12.35 3.21 -3.86
CA SER A 123 -13.31 4.10 -4.51
C SER A 123 -14.73 3.72 -4.11
N LEU A 124 -15.49 4.70 -3.59
CA LEU A 124 -16.89 4.50 -3.21
C LEU A 124 -17.82 4.47 -4.42
N LEU A 125 -17.37 5.03 -5.55
CA LEU A 125 -18.13 5.15 -6.79
C LEU A 125 -17.16 5.07 -7.97
N THR A 126 -17.34 4.08 -8.83
CA THR A 126 -16.63 4.01 -10.12
C THR A 126 -17.66 4.09 -11.22
N ASN A 127 -17.65 5.19 -11.98
CA ASN A 127 -18.43 5.26 -13.19
C ASN A 127 -17.60 4.67 -14.33
N VAL A 128 -17.97 3.49 -14.80
CA VAL A 128 -17.34 2.90 -15.99
C VAL A 128 -18.03 3.54 -17.19
N ALA A 129 -17.54 4.71 -17.61
CA ALA A 129 -17.97 5.28 -18.89
C ALA A 129 -17.71 4.24 -19.99
N ALA A 130 -18.76 3.88 -20.72
CA ALA A 130 -18.71 2.87 -21.76
C ALA A 130 -17.55 3.17 -22.72
N ARG A 131 -16.59 2.25 -22.82
CA ARG A 131 -15.58 2.31 -23.87
C ARG A 131 -16.30 2.15 -25.20
N THR A 132 -16.56 3.24 -25.89
CA THR A 132 -16.88 3.18 -27.32
C THR A 132 -15.63 2.70 -28.03
N ASN A 133 -15.75 1.51 -28.60
CA ASN A 133 -14.77 0.85 -29.45
C ASN A 133 -14.62 1.61 -30.77
#